data_AF-A0AAW9IH07-F1
#
_entry.id   AF-A0AAW9IH07-F1
#
_cell.length_a   1.000
_cell.length_b   1.000
_cell.length_c   1.000
_cell.angle_alpha   90.00
_cell.angle_beta   90.00
_cell.angle_gamma   90.00
#
_symmetry.space_group_name_H-M   'P 1'
#
loop_
_entity.id
_entity.type
_entity.pdbx_description
1 polymer ?
#
loop_
_entity_poly.entity_id
_entity_poly.type
_entity_poly.pdbx_seq_one_letter_code
_entity_poly.pdbx_strand_id
1 'polypeptide(L)'
;NIEVVAHTIFGLPGETEEDMLKTVDYIAHSGATGIKFHLLHLMEGTKMVEQYESGELKLLTQEEYIDLVCKGVAMIPEDMVVHRLTGDAPRELLIGPMWSLKKWEVLNAIDKALEDNDIWQGKNFK
;
A
#
# COMPACT_ATOMS: atom_id res chain seq x y z
N ASN A 1 25.45 -8.44 -9.53
CA ASN A 1 24.10 -8.47 -8.94
C ASN A 1 23.74 -7.09 -8.44
N ILE A 2 22.54 -6.63 -8.77
CA ILE A 2 21.95 -5.40 -8.26
C ILE A 2 20.69 -5.82 -7.50
N GLU A 3 20.54 -5.33 -6.27
CA GLU A 3 19.33 -5.51 -5.48
C GLU A 3 18.17 -4.74 -6.13
N VAL A 4 17.04 -5.42 -6.36
CA VAL A 4 15.88 -4.86 -7.06
C VAL A 4 14.73 -4.72 -6.08
N VAL A 5 14.20 -3.50 -5.95
CA VAL A 5 13.10 -3.17 -5.04
C VAL A 5 11.90 -2.69 -5.84
N ALA A 6 10.76 -3.37 -5.66
CA ALA A 6 9.50 -2.98 -6.29
C ALA A 6 8.78 -1.90 -5.46
N HIS A 7 8.17 -0.93 -6.14
CA HIS A 7 7.32 0.07 -5.53
C HIS A 7 5.88 -0.17 -5.95
N THR A 8 5.05 -0.59 -5.01
CA THR A 8 3.61 -0.82 -5.22
C THR A 8 2.81 0.35 -4.66
N ILE A 9 1.79 0.77 -5.39
CA ILE A 9 0.87 1.85 -5.01
C ILE A 9 -0.54 1.28 -5.04
N PHE A 10 -1.24 1.33 -3.92
CA PHE A 10 -2.62 0.88 -3.79
C PHE A 10 -3.63 2.01 -4.01
N GLY A 11 -4.72 1.70 -4.71
CA GLY A 11 -5.84 2.61 -4.93
C GLY A 11 -5.73 3.39 -6.22
N LEU A 12 -5.03 2.86 -7.24
CA LEU A 12 -5.03 3.45 -8.57
C LEU A 12 -6.43 3.36 -9.21
N PRO A 13 -6.76 4.26 -10.16
CA PRO A 13 -8.05 4.26 -10.83
C PRO A 13 -8.37 2.90 -11.47
N GLY A 14 -9.53 2.34 -11.14
CA GLY A 14 -10.00 1.06 -11.66
C GLY A 14 -9.48 -0.20 -10.95
N GLU A 15 -8.61 -0.07 -9.94
CA GLU A 15 -8.16 -1.22 -9.15
C GLU A 15 -9.24 -1.72 -8.20
N THR A 16 -9.38 -3.04 -8.13
CA THR A 16 -10.09 -3.71 -7.04
C THR A 16 -9.11 -4.20 -5.97
N GLU A 17 -9.64 -4.59 -4.80
CA GLU A 17 -8.85 -5.29 -3.77
C GLU A 17 -8.09 -6.49 -4.35
N GLU A 18 -8.75 -7.28 -5.19
CA GLU A 18 -8.16 -8.46 -5.81
C GLU A 18 -6.99 -8.10 -6.73
N ASP A 19 -7.09 -7.02 -7.50
CA ASP A 19 -6.03 -6.57 -8.40
C ASP A 19 -4.79 -6.07 -7.63
N MET A 20 -5.01 -5.36 -6.53
CA MET A 20 -3.94 -4.89 -5.65
C MET A 20 -3.20 -6.08 -5.02
N LEU A 21 -3.93 -7.09 -4.52
CA LEU A 21 -3.31 -8.30 -3.95
C LEU A 21 -2.64 -9.18 -5.00
N LYS A 22 -3.18 -9.29 -6.22
CA LYS A 22 -2.50 -9.94 -7.36
C LYS A 22 -1.18 -9.26 -7.71
N THR A 23 -1.12 -7.93 -7.60
CA THR A 23 0.13 -7.19 -7.80
C THR A 23 1.17 -7.56 -6.74
N VAL A 24 0.75 -7.69 -5.47
CA VAL A 24 1.65 -8.15 -4.40
C VAL A 24 2.13 -9.58 -4.66
N ASP A 25 1.22 -10.49 -5.03
CA ASP A 25 1.55 -11.87 -5.38
C ASP A 25 2.57 -11.93 -6.53
N TYR A 26 2.36 -11.15 -7.58
CA TYR A 26 3.32 -11.06 -8.69
C TYR A 26 4.70 -10.57 -8.22
N ILE A 27 4.75 -9.54 -7.38
CA ILE A 27 6.02 -9.02 -6.84
C ILE A 27 6.71 -10.09 -5.99
N ALA A 28 5.97 -10.81 -5.15
CA ALA A 28 6.47 -11.89 -4.29
C ALA A 28 7.21 -12.99 -5.11
N HIS A 29 6.76 -13.25 -6.34
CA HIS A 29 7.34 -14.25 -7.24
C HIS A 29 8.28 -13.68 -8.31
N SER A 30 8.48 -12.36 -8.36
CA SER A 30 9.25 -11.69 -9.42
C SER A 30 10.77 -11.82 -9.28
N GLY A 31 11.26 -12.25 -8.11
CA GLY A 31 12.68 -12.22 -7.75
C GLY A 31 13.17 -10.87 -7.23
N ALA A 32 12.27 -9.91 -6.97
CA ALA A 32 12.59 -8.70 -6.23
C ALA A 32 13.05 -9.05 -4.81
N THR A 33 14.04 -8.31 -4.30
CA THR A 33 14.59 -8.52 -2.96
C THR A 33 13.97 -7.61 -1.91
N GLY A 34 13.16 -6.64 -2.35
CA GLY A 34 12.38 -5.81 -1.45
C GLY A 34 11.13 -5.22 -2.09
N ILE A 35 10.23 -4.76 -1.22
CA ILE A 35 8.97 -4.11 -1.60
C ILE A 35 8.76 -2.83 -0.80
N LYS A 36 8.19 -1.82 -1.46
CA LYS A 36 7.70 -0.58 -0.85
C LYS A 36 6.20 -0.51 -1.06
N PHE A 37 5.42 -0.64 0.02
CA PHE A 37 4.00 -0.35 -0.02
C PHE A 37 3.77 1.16 0.01
N HIS A 38 2.75 1.61 -0.70
CA HIS A 38 2.37 3.01 -0.74
C HIS A 38 0.87 3.13 -1.00
N LEU A 39 0.23 4.07 -0.33
CA LEU A 39 -1.14 4.47 -0.60
C LEU A 39 -1.15 5.51 -1.72
N LEU A 40 -2.11 5.49 -2.63
CA LEU A 40 -2.25 6.59 -3.57
C LEU A 40 -2.55 7.90 -2.83
N HIS A 41 -1.63 8.86 -2.96
CA HIS A 41 -1.86 10.24 -2.56
C HIS A 41 -2.36 11.03 -3.77
N LEU A 42 -3.59 11.52 -3.69
CA LEU A 42 -4.11 12.48 -4.65
C LEU A 42 -3.51 13.84 -4.36
N MET A 43 -2.73 14.34 -5.31
CA MET A 43 -1.98 15.59 -5.20
C MET A 43 -2.58 16.66 -6.12
N GLU A 44 -2.60 17.90 -5.66
CA GLU A 44 -2.96 19.07 -6.45
C GLU A 44 -2.08 19.17 -7.70
N GLY A 45 -2.67 19.65 -8.81
CA GLY A 45 -1.95 19.85 -10.07
C GLY A 45 -1.66 18.56 -10.83
N THR A 46 -2.28 17.43 -10.47
CA THR A 46 -2.15 16.17 -11.19
C THR A 46 -3.40 15.85 -12.01
N LYS A 47 -3.25 15.09 -13.09
CA LYS A 47 -4.39 14.61 -13.90
C LYS A 47 -5.36 13.75 -13.10
N MET A 48 -4.89 13.12 -12.02
CA MET A 48 -5.74 12.31 -11.13
C MET A 48 -6.80 13.14 -10.41
N VAL A 49 -6.65 14.47 -10.33
CA VAL A 49 -7.70 15.36 -9.80
C VAL A 49 -8.96 15.29 -10.67
N GLU A 50 -8.80 15.37 -12.00
CA GLU A 50 -9.92 15.25 -12.94
C GLU A 50 -10.61 13.88 -12.82
N GLN A 51 -9.83 12.81 -12.62
CA GLN A 51 -10.34 11.45 -12.44
C GLN A 51 -11.09 11.30 -11.11
N TYR A 52 -10.65 12.00 -10.07
CA TYR A 52 -11.36 12.02 -8.78
C TYR A 52 -12.68 12.79 -8.88
N GLU A 53 -12.67 13.96 -9.52
CA GLU A 53 -13.86 14.79 -9.73
C GLU A 53 -14.90 14.13 -10.64
N SER A 54 -14.47 13.33 -11.63
CA SER A 54 -15.37 12.54 -12.49
C SER A 54 -15.91 11.27 -11.83
N GLY A 55 -15.39 10.90 -10.65
CA GLY A 55 -15.75 9.67 -9.92
C GLY A 55 -15.05 8.40 -10.42
N GLU A 56 -14.10 8.50 -11.34
CA GLU A 56 -13.27 7.37 -11.82
C GLU A 56 -12.24 6.92 -10.77
N LEU A 57 -11.74 7.85 -9.96
CA LEU A 57 -10.82 7.57 -8.85
C LEU A 57 -11.58 7.63 -7.52
N LYS A 58 -11.41 6.61 -6.69
CA LYS A 58 -11.88 6.56 -5.31
C LYS A 58 -10.69 6.39 -4.38
N LEU A 59 -10.66 7.17 -3.30
CA LEU A 59 -9.60 7.08 -2.31
C LEU A 59 -9.94 5.99 -1.30
N LEU A 60 -8.93 5.21 -0.89
CA LEU A 60 -9.08 4.21 0.16
C LEU A 60 -9.30 4.90 1.51
N THR A 61 -10.16 4.30 2.31
CA THR A 61 -10.24 4.56 3.75
C THR A 61 -9.00 4.01 4.45
N GLN A 62 -8.76 4.48 5.67
CA GLN A 62 -7.65 3.99 6.48
C GLN A 62 -7.78 2.49 6.76
N GLU A 63 -9.00 2.02 7.05
CA GLU A 63 -9.29 0.62 7.35
C GLU A 63 -9.02 -0.28 6.14
N GLU A 64 -9.51 0.08 4.95
CA GLU A 64 -9.23 -0.66 3.71
C GLU A 64 -7.73 -0.76 3.44
N TYR A 65 -7.00 0.34 3.62
CA TYR A 65 -5.55 0.34 3.40
C TYR A 65 -4.81 -0.55 4.40
N ILE A 66 -5.16 -0.49 5.69
CA ILE A 66 -4.55 -1.34 6.72
C ILE A 66 -4.76 -2.80 6.39
N ASP A 67 -5.99 -3.18 6.06
CA ASP A 67 -6.34 -4.56 5.71
C ASP A 67 -5.56 -5.04 4.47
N LEU A 68 -5.50 -4.24 3.42
CA LEU A 68 -4.70 -4.51 2.21
C LEU A 68 -3.22 -4.71 2.51
N VAL A 69 -2.62 -3.84 3.34
CA VAL A 69 -1.21 -3.95 3.70
C VAL A 69 -0.95 -5.20 4.54
N CYS A 70 -1.82 -5.52 5.51
CA CYS A 70 -1.68 -6.73 6.33
C CYS A 70 -1.76 -8.00 5.47
N LYS A 71 -2.76 -8.08 4.56
CA LYS A 71 -2.89 -9.17 3.58
C LYS A 71 -1.65 -9.26 2.68
N GLY A 72 -1.19 -8.12 2.16
CA GLY A 72 0.00 -8.05 1.32
C GLY A 72 1.27 -8.53 2.02
N VAL A 73 1.49 -8.12 3.28
CA VAL A 73 2.63 -8.58 4.10
C VAL A 73 2.58 -10.10 4.31
N ALA A 74 1.39 -10.66 4.54
CA ALA A 74 1.24 -12.11 4.69
C ALA A 74 1.61 -12.89 3.41
N MET A 75 1.51 -12.26 2.24
CA MET A 75 1.66 -12.88 0.91
C MET A 75 3.07 -12.76 0.31
N ILE A 76 3.99 -12.05 0.95
CA ILE A 76 5.39 -11.94 0.48
C ILE A 76 6.30 -12.92 1.24
N PRO A 77 7.42 -13.40 0.65
CA PRO A 77 8.29 -14.36 1.30
C PRO A 77 9.02 -13.77 2.51
N GLU A 78 9.44 -14.62 3.46
CA GLU A 78 10.11 -14.21 4.70
C GLU A 78 11.45 -13.48 4.48
N ASP A 79 12.11 -13.71 3.34
CA ASP A 79 13.41 -13.12 3.00
C ASP A 79 13.32 -11.81 2.20
N MET A 80 12.13 -11.40 1.76
CA MET A 80 11.92 -10.12 1.09
C MET A 80 11.89 -8.96 2.10
N VAL A 81 12.69 -7.91 1.85
CA VAL A 81 12.72 -6.74 2.74
C VAL A 81 11.52 -5.83 2.49
N VAL A 82 10.71 -5.60 3.51
CA VAL A 82 9.69 -4.53 3.49
C VAL A 82 10.37 -3.20 3.82
N HIS A 83 10.63 -2.39 2.79
CA HIS A 83 11.29 -1.09 2.97
C HIS A 83 10.38 -0.04 3.59
N ARG A 84 9.07 -0.14 3.36
CA ARG A 84 8.06 0.72 3.98
C ARG A 84 6.66 0.13 3.84
N LEU A 85 5.81 0.46 4.81
CA LEU A 85 4.39 0.10 4.83
C LEU A 85 3.46 1.25 4.41
N THR A 86 3.94 2.50 4.46
CA THR A 86 3.20 3.70 4.01
C THR A 86 4.19 4.80 3.60
N GLY A 87 3.70 5.87 2.96
CA GLY A 87 4.50 7.00 2.48
C GLY A 87 4.04 8.36 3.00
N ASP A 88 4.85 9.37 2.76
CA ASP A 88 4.57 10.76 3.12
C ASP A 88 4.26 11.57 1.85
N ALA A 89 3.37 12.56 1.98
CA ALA A 89 3.08 13.54 0.94
C ALA A 89 3.27 14.97 1.48
N PRO A 90 3.73 15.93 0.65
CA PRO A 90 3.72 17.34 1.01
C PRO A 90 2.31 17.79 1.39
N ARG A 91 2.13 18.21 2.65
CA ARG A 91 0.82 18.54 3.23
C ARG A 91 0.07 19.63 2.45
N GLU A 92 0.79 20.60 1.92
CA GLU A 92 0.22 21.74 1.18
C GLU A 92 -0.37 21.33 -0.16
N LEU A 93 0.08 20.20 -0.73
CA LEU A 93 -0.33 19.72 -2.05
C LEU A 93 -1.25 18.50 -1.96
N LEU A 94 -1.46 17.92 -0.78
CA LEU A 94 -2.26 16.71 -0.61
C LEU A 94 -3.75 17.07 -0.58
N ILE A 95 -4.50 16.53 -1.53
CA ILE A 95 -5.97 16.56 -1.53
C ILE A 95 -6.52 15.42 -0.68
N GLY A 96 -5.91 14.23 -0.78
CA GLY A 96 -6.28 13.11 0.07
C GLY A 96 -5.56 11.80 -0.25
N PRO A 97 -5.83 10.76 0.56
CA PRO A 97 -6.68 10.81 1.73
C PRO A 97 -5.95 11.44 2.94
N MET A 98 -6.62 12.33 3.67
CA MET A 98 -5.98 13.17 4.70
C MET A 98 -5.51 12.40 5.94
N TRP A 99 -6.07 11.22 6.19
CA TRP A 99 -5.64 10.35 7.29
C TRP A 99 -4.18 9.87 7.10
N SER A 100 -3.69 9.81 5.86
CA SER A 100 -2.31 9.39 5.54
C SER A 100 -1.23 10.28 6.17
N LEU A 101 -1.55 11.55 6.44
CA LEU A 101 -0.64 12.50 7.10
C LEU A 101 -0.30 12.09 8.54
N LYS A 102 -1.13 11.24 9.16
CA LYS A 102 -0.94 10.75 10.52
C LYS A 102 -0.10 9.48 10.53
N LYS A 103 1.10 9.54 9.95
CA LYS A 103 1.98 8.38 9.71
C LYS A 103 2.12 7.43 10.90
N TRP A 104 2.36 7.97 12.09
CA TRP A 104 2.52 7.16 13.31
C TRP A 104 1.23 6.43 13.70
N GLU A 105 0.06 7.08 13.55
CA GLU A 105 -1.23 6.45 13.81
C GLU A 105 -1.48 5.30 12.81
N VAL A 106 -1.13 5.49 11.54
CA VAL A 106 -1.26 4.46 10.50
C VAL A 106 -0.35 3.28 10.79
N LEU A 107 0.94 3.51 11.09
CA LEU A 107 1.88 2.43 11.39
C LEU A 107 1.47 1.64 12.63
N ASN A 108 1.06 2.32 13.71
CA ASN A 108 0.59 1.65 14.92
C ASN A 108 -0.68 0.85 14.68
N ALA A 109 -1.57 1.33 13.81
CA ALA A 109 -2.78 0.61 13.46
C ALA A 109 -2.49 -0.64 12.61
N ILE A 110 -1.50 -0.58 11.71
CA ILE A 110 -1.02 -1.75 10.97
C ILE A 110 -0.40 -2.78 11.93
N ASP A 111 0.50 -2.33 12.81
CA ASP A 111 1.15 -3.20 13.80
C ASP A 111 0.12 -3.92 14.68
N LYS A 112 -0.84 -3.14 15.21
CA LYS A 112 -1.96 -3.69 15.98
C LYS A 112 -2.81 -4.67 15.17
N ALA A 113 -3.11 -4.37 13.91
CA ALA A 113 -3.90 -5.26 13.06
C ALA A 113 -3.17 -6.56 12.75
N LEU A 114 -1.84 -6.53 12.57
CA LEU A 114 -1.02 -7.73 12.42
C LEU A 114 -1.10 -8.60 13.69
N GLU A 115 -0.94 -8.00 14.88
CA GLU A 115 -1.02 -8.73 16.15
C GLU A 115 -2.43 -9.29 16.42
N ASP A 116 -3.47 -8.45 16.35
CA ASP A 116 -4.85 -8.82 16.67
C ASP A 116 -5.38 -9.95 15.76
N ASN A 117 -4.87 -10.05 14.53
CA ASN A 117 -5.29 -11.04 13.53
C ASN A 117 -4.28 -12.19 13.35
N ASP A 118 -3.25 -12.27 14.21
CA ASP A 118 -2.21 -13.31 14.16
C ASP A 118 -1.50 -13.34 12.80
N ILE A 119 -1.25 -12.19 12.15
CA ILE A 119 -0.63 -12.11 10.82
C ILE A 119 0.87 -11.82 10.95
N TRP A 120 1.69 -12.57 10.20
CA TRP A 120 3.12 -12.29 10.03
C TRP A 120 3.53 -12.42 8.57
N GLN A 121 4.69 -11.86 8.23
CA GLN A 121 5.25 -11.94 6.89
C GLN A 121 5.48 -13.40 6.48
N GLY A 122 5.05 -13.78 5.27
CA GLY A 122 5.17 -15.16 4.78
C GLY A 122 4.07 -16.12 5.24
N LYS A 123 3.15 -15.71 6.13
CA LYS A 123 2.07 -16.58 6.64
C LYS A 123 1.26 -17.28 5.53
N ASN A 124 1.01 -16.56 4.43
CA ASN A 124 0.20 -17.01 3.29
C ASN A 124 1.01 -17.13 1.99
N PHE A 125 2.34 -17.00 2.04
CA PHE A 125 3.18 -17.15 0.86
C PHE A 125 3.18 -18.62 0.40
N LYS A 126 3.06 -18.85 -0.91
CA LYS A 126 2.93 -20.18 -1.52
C LYS A 126 4.02 -20.46 -2.52
#